data_AF-A0A1Y3NJI8-F1
#
_entry.id   AF-A0A1Y3NJI8-F1
#
_cell.length_a   1.000
_cell.length_b   1.000
_cell.length_c   1.000
_cell.angle_alpha   90.00
_cell.angle_beta   90.00
_cell.angle_gamma   90.00
#
_symmetry.space_group_name_H-M   'P 1'
#
loop_
_entity.id
_entity.type
_entity.pdbx_description
1 polymer ?
#
loop_
_entity_poly.entity_id
_entity_poly.type
_entity_poly.pdbx_seq_one_letter_code
_entity_poly.pdbx_strand_id
1 'polypeptide(L)'
;MAEYKGGSAEGARQHLLEKRRNQMLEDYQKQKMQIAKDNNIKIGNDKFVTQNDVTEAELKKRTIGLVMLEDFQRIREQIDEKNKKGEEVIKTKKKKKKKIMKQKLSFGDFDNEEEEIDEKPVKKIKLKKNPDVNTSFLPDKERDEREKKEKEILKEKWLAEQQLLKDEKILVTYSYWDGSGHRKQVECKKGDTIAQFLDKCRTQIHEIRNVNVDNLLYVKEDLIIPHHYTFYDFIVNKIRGKSGPLFSFDVHDDIRLVNDASIEKNE
;
A
#
# COMPACT_ATOMS: atom_id res chain seq x y z
N MET A 1 -89.02 6.17 14.32
CA MET A 1 -87.66 5.66 14.00
C MET A 1 -87.18 4.91 15.21
N ALA A 2 -87.12 3.58 15.17
CA ALA A 2 -86.62 2.78 16.28
C ALA A 2 -85.08 2.78 16.23
N GLU A 3 -84.43 3.55 17.11
CA GLU A 3 -82.99 3.45 17.35
C GLU A 3 -82.70 2.19 18.17
N TYR A 4 -81.92 1.29 17.60
CA TYR A 4 -81.42 0.09 18.27
C TYR A 4 -80.27 0.47 19.21
N LYS A 5 -80.54 0.54 20.51
CA LYS A 5 -79.52 0.66 21.56
C LYS A 5 -78.91 -0.72 21.84
N GLY A 6 -77.94 -1.12 21.02
CA GLY A 6 -77.18 -2.35 21.23
C GLY A 6 -76.43 -2.33 22.57
N GLY A 7 -76.43 -3.45 23.28
CA GLY A 7 -75.76 -3.58 24.58
C GLY A 7 -74.24 -3.36 24.46
N SER A 8 -73.59 -2.92 25.54
CA SER A 8 -72.15 -2.60 25.58
C SER A 8 -71.23 -3.70 24.97
N ALA A 9 -71.65 -4.97 25.04
CA ALA A 9 -70.97 -6.11 24.43
C ALA A 9 -70.98 -6.10 22.88
N GLU A 10 -72.01 -5.56 22.24
CA GLU A 10 -72.09 -5.42 20.78
C GLU A 10 -71.16 -4.30 20.26
N GLY A 11 -70.95 -3.24 21.03
CA GLY A 11 -69.99 -2.18 20.70
C GLY A 11 -68.54 -2.67 20.71
N ALA A 12 -68.17 -3.53 21.67
CA ALA A 12 -66.85 -4.17 21.70
C ALA A 12 -66.64 -5.11 20.50
N ARG A 13 -67.70 -5.83 20.08
CA ARG A 13 -67.67 -6.69 18.89
C ARG A 13 -67.57 -5.88 17.60
N GLN A 14 -68.25 -4.74 17.51
CA GLN A 14 -68.14 -3.80 16.39
C GLN A 14 -66.72 -3.23 16.28
N HIS A 15 -66.14 -2.76 17.38
CA HIS A 15 -64.77 -2.24 17.41
C HIS A 15 -63.73 -3.31 17.01
N LEU A 16 -63.93 -4.57 17.41
CA LEU A 16 -63.06 -5.68 16.99
C LEU A 16 -63.16 -5.95 15.48
N LEU A 17 -64.37 -5.91 14.93
CA LEU A 17 -64.60 -6.09 13.49
C LEU A 17 -64.05 -4.92 12.67
N GLU A 18 -64.14 -3.70 13.19
CA GLU A 18 -63.59 -2.49 12.57
C GLU A 18 -62.06 -2.49 12.60
N LYS A 19 -61.46 -2.89 13.73
CA LYS A 19 -60.01 -3.11 13.83
C LYS A 19 -59.53 -4.19 12.85
N ARG A 20 -60.28 -5.28 12.69
CA ARG A 20 -59.97 -6.34 11.72
C ARG A 20 -60.10 -5.85 10.28
N ARG A 21 -61.07 -4.98 9.97
CA ARG A 21 -61.20 -4.33 8.65
C ARG A 21 -60.04 -3.40 8.35
N ASN A 22 -59.61 -2.59 9.33
CA ASN A 22 -58.47 -1.69 9.15
C ASN A 22 -57.16 -2.45 8.95
N GLN A 23 -56.93 -3.54 9.68
CA GLN A 23 -55.78 -4.42 9.46
C GLN A 23 -55.79 -5.03 8.06
N MET A 24 -56.94 -5.53 7.60
CA MET A 24 -57.09 -6.06 6.23
C MET A 24 -56.83 -4.99 5.16
N LEU A 25 -57.26 -3.75 5.39
CA LEU A 25 -57.01 -2.63 4.48
C LEU A 25 -55.53 -2.24 4.43
N GLU A 26 -54.86 -2.19 5.59
CA GLU A 26 -53.42 -1.92 5.69
C GLU A 26 -52.60 -3.00 5.00
N ASP A 27 -52.94 -4.28 5.21
CA ASP A 27 -52.25 -5.40 4.57
C ASP A 27 -52.50 -5.43 3.06
N TYR A 28 -53.71 -5.06 2.61
CA TYR A 28 -54.01 -4.86 1.19
C TYR A 28 -53.18 -3.71 0.59
N GLN A 29 -53.04 -2.59 1.29
CA GLN A 29 -52.21 -1.48 0.84
C GLN A 29 -50.72 -1.86 0.80
N LYS A 30 -50.22 -2.61 1.78
CA LYS A 30 -48.85 -3.15 1.79
C LYS A 30 -48.63 -4.09 0.61
N GLN A 31 -49.54 -5.04 0.37
CA GLN A 31 -49.47 -5.93 -0.79
C GLN A 31 -49.51 -5.16 -2.10
N LYS A 32 -50.37 -4.15 -2.24
CA LYS A 32 -50.42 -3.30 -3.43
C LYS A 32 -49.12 -2.52 -3.64
N MET A 33 -48.51 -2.00 -2.58
CA MET A 33 -47.19 -1.35 -2.64
C MET A 33 -46.07 -2.33 -2.96
N GLN A 34 -46.15 -3.57 -2.47
CA GLN A 34 -45.17 -4.61 -2.74
C GLN A 34 -45.27 -5.07 -4.20
N ILE A 35 -46.47 -5.34 -4.71
CA ILE A 35 -46.72 -5.61 -6.13
C ILE A 35 -46.27 -4.45 -7.01
N ALA A 36 -46.48 -3.18 -6.59
CA ALA A 36 -45.99 -2.03 -7.35
C ALA A 36 -44.46 -1.90 -7.34
N LYS A 37 -43.78 -2.35 -6.29
CA LYS A 37 -42.31 -2.44 -6.24
C LYS A 37 -41.79 -3.59 -7.10
N ASP A 38 -42.43 -4.74 -7.02
CA ASP A 38 -42.05 -5.96 -7.74
C ASP A 38 -42.32 -5.83 -9.25
N ASN A 39 -43.40 -5.16 -9.65
CA ASN A 39 -43.69 -4.84 -11.06
C ASN A 39 -42.83 -3.70 -11.61
N ASN A 40 -42.12 -2.95 -10.76
CA ASN A 40 -41.12 -1.98 -11.21
C ASN A 40 -39.79 -2.72 -11.50
N ILE A 41 -39.87 -3.77 -12.32
CA ILE A 41 -38.71 -4.42 -12.91
C ILE A 41 -38.13 -3.41 -13.89
N LYS A 42 -37.14 -2.65 -13.44
CA LYS A 42 -36.25 -1.93 -14.33
C LYS A 42 -35.50 -2.96 -15.16
N ILE A 43 -35.97 -3.21 -16.37
CA ILE A 43 -35.18 -3.89 -17.40
C ILE A 43 -34.14 -2.86 -17.87
N GLY A 44 -33.09 -2.70 -17.08
CA GLY A 44 -32.04 -1.74 -17.37
C GLY A 44 -30.76 -2.17 -16.68
N ASN A 45 -29.84 -2.75 -17.45
CA ASN A 45 -28.40 -3.01 -17.23
C ASN A 45 -27.90 -3.54 -15.86
N ASP A 46 -28.74 -3.68 -14.84
CA ASP A 46 -28.38 -4.06 -13.47
C ASP A 46 -28.37 -5.58 -13.26
N LYS A 47 -28.58 -6.36 -14.33
CA LYS A 47 -28.37 -7.82 -14.32
C LYS A 47 -26.88 -8.21 -14.45
N PHE A 48 -26.00 -7.23 -14.60
CA PHE A 48 -24.54 -7.40 -14.54
C PHE A 48 -23.98 -6.49 -13.44
N VAL A 49 -24.23 -6.86 -12.18
CA VAL A 49 -23.58 -6.21 -11.04
C VAL A 49 -22.12 -6.67 -10.98
N THR A 50 -21.25 -5.94 -11.66
CA THR A 50 -19.78 -6.05 -11.61
C THR A 50 -19.18 -5.40 -10.34
N GLN A 51 -20.00 -5.03 -9.36
CA GLN A 51 -19.51 -4.33 -8.16
C GLN A 51 -18.63 -5.22 -7.28
N ASN A 52 -18.91 -6.53 -7.23
CA ASN A 52 -18.03 -7.46 -6.53
C ASN A 52 -16.71 -7.66 -7.29
N ASP A 53 -16.75 -7.68 -8.63
CA ASP A 53 -15.54 -7.83 -9.44
C ASP A 53 -14.55 -6.68 -9.24
N VAL A 54 -15.01 -5.44 -9.07
CA VAL A 54 -14.10 -4.29 -8.90
C VAL A 54 -13.36 -4.37 -7.56
N THR A 55 -14.07 -4.63 -6.47
CA THR A 55 -13.48 -4.68 -5.12
C THR A 55 -12.60 -5.92 -4.95
N GLU A 56 -13.04 -7.06 -5.49
CA GLU A 56 -12.29 -8.31 -5.47
C GLU A 56 -11.07 -8.25 -6.40
N ALA A 57 -11.16 -7.60 -7.57
CA ALA A 57 -10.02 -7.39 -8.45
C ALA A 57 -8.98 -6.44 -7.85
N GLU A 58 -9.41 -5.39 -7.15
CA GLU A 58 -8.48 -4.50 -6.45
C GLU A 58 -7.77 -5.23 -5.30
N LEU A 59 -8.50 -6.08 -4.57
CA LEU A 59 -7.90 -6.92 -3.55
C LEU A 59 -6.90 -7.91 -4.16
N LYS A 60 -7.29 -8.67 -5.19
CA LYS A 60 -6.39 -9.60 -5.90
C LYS A 60 -5.14 -8.91 -6.43
N LYS A 61 -5.25 -7.72 -7.02
CA LYS A 61 -4.10 -6.94 -7.51
C LYS A 61 -3.14 -6.54 -6.40
N ARG A 62 -3.66 -6.20 -5.21
CA ARG A 62 -2.85 -5.80 -4.06
C ARG A 62 -2.30 -6.99 -3.27
N THR A 63 -2.90 -8.16 -3.40
CA THR A 63 -2.53 -9.37 -2.64
C THR A 63 -1.81 -10.40 -3.50
N ILE A 64 -1.25 -10.02 -4.65
CA ILE A 64 -0.40 -10.91 -5.46
C ILE A 64 0.96 -11.05 -4.77
N GLY A 65 1.34 -12.30 -4.45
CA GLY A 65 2.60 -12.64 -3.79
C GLY A 65 2.40 -13.21 -2.38
N LEU A 66 3.50 -13.36 -1.63
CA LEU A 66 3.47 -13.82 -0.25
C LEU A 66 3.11 -12.62 0.66
N VAL A 67 1.88 -12.63 1.18
CA VAL A 67 1.34 -11.55 2.02
C VAL A 67 1.01 -12.09 3.42
N MET A 68 1.41 -11.35 4.46
CA MET A 68 1.10 -11.70 5.85
C MET A 68 -0.39 -11.48 6.16
N LEU A 69 -0.92 -12.24 7.12
CA LEU A 69 -2.35 -12.20 7.46
C LEU A 69 -2.80 -10.81 7.94
N GLU A 70 -1.96 -10.09 8.71
CA GLU A 70 -2.31 -8.73 9.14
C GLU A 70 -2.41 -7.76 7.97
N ASP A 71 -1.52 -7.87 6.98
CA ASP A 71 -1.51 -6.97 5.83
C ASP A 71 -2.70 -7.24 4.90
N PHE A 72 -3.10 -8.51 4.77
CA PHE A 72 -4.32 -8.86 4.03
C PHE A 72 -5.59 -8.28 4.69
N GLN A 73 -5.70 -8.35 6.02
CA GLN A 73 -6.81 -7.76 6.77
C GLN A 73 -6.85 -6.23 6.62
N ARG A 74 -5.70 -5.56 6.76
CA ARG A 74 -5.60 -4.10 6.55
C ARG A 74 -6.01 -3.68 5.15
N ILE A 75 -5.53 -4.38 4.12
CA ILE A 75 -5.87 -4.07 2.71
C ILE A 75 -7.37 -4.24 2.49
N ARG A 76 -7.98 -5.28 3.07
CA ARG A 76 -9.42 -5.51 2.97
C ARG A 76 -10.22 -4.39 3.63
N GLU A 77 -9.89 -4.05 4.88
CA GLU A 77 -10.56 -2.99 5.62
C GLU A 77 -10.48 -1.64 4.90
N GLN A 78 -9.31 -1.30 4.33
CA GLN A 78 -9.13 -0.07 3.57
C GLN A 78 -9.99 -0.01 2.30
N ILE A 79 -10.15 -1.12 1.58
CA ILE A 79 -11.01 -1.19 0.39
C ILE A 79 -12.48 -1.02 0.81
N ASP A 80 -12.90 -1.70 1.88
CA ASP A 80 -14.26 -1.60 2.42
C ASP A 80 -14.58 -0.18 2.93
N GLU A 81 -13.64 0.48 3.58
CA GLU A 81 -13.77 1.89 4.00
C GLU A 81 -13.88 2.85 2.81
N LYS A 82 -13.07 2.65 1.77
CA LYS A 82 -13.15 3.46 0.54
C LYS A 82 -14.50 3.30 -0.15
N ASN A 83 -15.03 2.08 -0.21
CA ASN A 83 -16.36 1.81 -0.75
C ASN A 83 -17.46 2.48 0.08
N LYS A 84 -17.40 2.38 1.42
CA LYS A 84 -18.36 3.05 2.32
C LYS A 84 -18.34 4.58 2.14
N LYS A 85 -17.15 5.20 2.10
CA LYS A 85 -17.01 6.64 1.86
C LYS A 85 -17.53 7.05 0.48
N GLY A 86 -17.29 6.24 -0.55
CA GLY A 86 -17.84 6.44 -1.89
C GLY A 86 -19.37 6.46 -1.92
N GLU A 87 -20.02 5.56 -1.19
CA GLU A 87 -21.49 5.53 -1.09
C GLU A 87 -22.07 6.78 -0.39
N GLU A 88 -21.43 7.27 0.67
CA GLU A 88 -21.89 8.45 1.42
C GLU A 88 -21.85 9.72 0.55
N VAL A 89 -20.83 9.86 -0.29
CA VAL A 89 -20.70 10.99 -1.24
C VAL A 89 -21.79 10.93 -2.32
N ILE A 90 -22.21 9.74 -2.76
CA ILE A 90 -23.31 9.58 -3.73
C ILE A 90 -24.67 9.88 -3.08
N LYS A 91 -24.86 9.49 -1.81
CA LYS A 91 -26.09 9.78 -1.04
C LYS A 91 -26.28 11.29 -0.76
N THR A 92 -25.19 12.03 -0.50
CA THR A 92 -25.25 13.49 -0.27
C THR A 92 -25.53 14.29 -1.55
N LYS A 93 -25.02 13.86 -2.72
CA LYS A 93 -25.33 14.49 -4.02
C LYS A 93 -26.79 14.31 -4.45
N LYS A 94 -27.44 13.18 -4.11
CA LYS A 94 -28.88 12.97 -4.38
C LYS A 94 -29.80 13.82 -3.49
N LYS A 95 -29.36 14.22 -2.29
CA LYS A 95 -30.12 15.10 -1.38
C LYS A 95 -30.12 16.59 -1.78
N LYS A 96 -29.19 17.04 -2.64
CA LYS A 96 -29.09 18.45 -3.05
C LYS A 96 -30.06 18.88 -4.17
N LYS A 97 -30.87 17.97 -4.75
CA LYS A 97 -31.84 18.30 -5.83
C LYS A 97 -33.30 18.49 -5.38
N LYS A 98 -33.58 18.52 -4.08
CA LYS A 98 -34.93 18.86 -3.57
C LYS A 98 -34.83 19.76 -2.35
N LYS A 99 -34.94 21.08 -2.55
CA LYS A 99 -35.48 22.03 -1.55
C LYS A 99 -35.73 23.39 -2.21
N ILE A 100 -36.98 23.60 -2.58
CA ILE A 100 -37.59 24.92 -2.75
C ILE A 100 -38.17 25.35 -1.39
N MET A 101 -38.07 26.65 -1.13
CA MET A 101 -38.37 27.45 0.06
C MET A 101 -39.52 27.03 1.00
N LYS A 102 -39.34 27.26 2.32
CA LYS A 102 -40.30 27.99 3.18
C LYS A 102 -39.69 28.40 4.55
N GLN A 103 -39.75 29.71 4.79
CA GLN A 103 -40.03 30.46 6.02
C GLN A 103 -39.00 30.60 7.17
N LYS A 104 -38.79 31.87 7.52
CA LYS A 104 -38.14 32.47 8.68
C LYS A 104 -39.01 32.29 9.95
N LEU A 105 -38.36 32.14 11.11
CA LEU A 105 -38.92 32.47 12.42
C LEU A 105 -37.81 33.08 13.29
N SER A 106 -38.12 34.25 13.84
CA SER A 106 -37.30 35.12 14.69
C SER A 106 -37.67 34.93 16.16
N PHE A 107 -36.68 34.68 17.00
CA PHE A 107 -36.68 34.83 18.46
C PHE A 107 -35.19 35.04 18.83
N GLY A 108 -34.74 36.01 19.61
CA GLY A 108 -35.35 37.03 20.43
C GLY A 108 -34.18 37.70 21.16
N ASP A 109 -34.17 39.02 21.14
CA ASP A 109 -33.21 39.92 21.79
C ASP A 109 -33.26 39.73 23.32
N PHE A 110 -32.12 39.41 23.93
CA PHE A 110 -31.86 39.58 25.35
C PHE A 110 -30.39 39.96 25.51
N ASP A 111 -30.18 41.28 25.54
CA ASP A 111 -29.06 41.94 26.20
C ASP A 111 -28.84 41.34 27.60
N ASN A 112 -27.65 40.79 27.82
CA ASN A 112 -27.03 40.73 29.14
C ASN A 112 -25.50 40.65 28.98
N GLU A 113 -24.87 41.82 28.86
CA GLU A 113 -23.47 42.01 29.17
C GLU A 113 -23.24 41.67 30.65
N GLU A 114 -22.37 40.72 30.97
CA GLU A 114 -21.40 40.83 32.08
C GLU A 114 -20.47 39.59 32.16
N GLU A 115 -19.17 39.92 32.15
CA GLU A 115 -18.03 39.20 32.74
C GLU A 115 -17.49 37.91 32.08
N GLU A 116 -16.48 38.12 31.21
CA GLU A 116 -15.39 37.19 30.92
C GLU A 116 -14.64 36.82 32.22
N ILE A 117 -14.99 35.70 32.83
CA ILE A 117 -14.13 35.00 33.79
C ILE A 117 -13.24 34.03 33.01
N ASP A 118 -12.01 34.48 32.78
CA ASP A 118 -10.94 33.79 32.07
C ASP A 118 -10.38 32.63 32.93
N GLU A 119 -11.14 31.53 33.05
CA GLU A 119 -10.69 30.30 33.71
C GLU A 119 -9.67 29.55 32.83
N LYS A 120 -8.38 29.76 33.12
CA LYS A 120 -7.29 28.94 32.56
C LYS A 120 -7.51 27.46 32.92
N PRO A 121 -7.55 26.53 31.95
CA PRO A 121 -7.73 25.11 32.26
C PRO A 121 -6.51 24.58 33.00
N VAL A 122 -6.67 24.29 34.30
CA VAL A 122 -5.67 23.60 35.12
C VAL A 122 -5.40 22.24 34.45
N LYS A 123 -4.18 22.09 33.91
CA LYS A 123 -3.73 20.84 33.30
C LYS A 123 -3.79 19.75 34.36
N LYS A 124 -4.80 18.88 34.27
CA LYS A 124 -4.93 17.69 35.12
C LYS A 124 -3.63 16.91 35.02
N ILE A 125 -2.86 16.90 36.11
CA ILE A 125 -1.68 16.07 36.27
C ILE A 125 -2.21 14.64 36.25
N LYS A 126 -2.07 13.96 35.10
CA LYS A 126 -2.45 12.56 34.98
C LYS A 126 -1.61 11.80 35.99
N LEU A 127 -2.26 11.20 36.99
CA LEU A 127 -1.64 10.24 37.90
C LEU A 127 -0.93 9.19 37.04
N LYS A 128 0.39 9.29 36.94
CA LYS A 128 1.20 8.30 36.25
C LYS A 128 1.37 7.11 37.21
N LYS A 129 1.16 5.90 36.69
CA LYS A 129 1.56 4.68 37.38
C LYS A 129 3.08 4.68 37.55
N ASN A 130 3.60 3.94 38.54
CA ASN A 130 5.04 3.83 38.80
C ASN A 130 5.81 3.53 37.49
N PRO A 131 6.85 4.31 37.17
CA PRO A 131 7.59 4.19 35.91
C PRO A 131 8.34 2.85 35.77
N ASP A 132 8.62 2.18 36.90
CA ASP A 132 9.33 0.90 36.92
C ASP A 132 8.43 -0.33 36.67
N VAL A 133 7.11 -0.13 36.63
CA VAL A 133 6.19 -1.23 36.30
C VAL A 133 6.24 -1.46 34.80
N ASN A 134 6.64 -2.67 34.38
CA ASN A 134 6.73 -3.02 32.97
C ASN A 134 5.35 -2.92 32.27
N THR A 135 5.20 -1.92 31.41
CA THR A 135 3.98 -1.65 30.64
C THR A 135 4.06 -2.16 29.20
N SER A 136 5.04 -3.00 28.84
CA SER A 136 5.22 -3.51 27.47
C SER A 136 4.07 -4.34 26.91
N PHE A 137 3.21 -4.87 27.78
CA PHE A 137 2.03 -5.63 27.38
C PHE A 137 0.81 -4.75 27.05
N LEU A 138 0.82 -3.46 27.42
CA LEU A 138 -0.26 -2.54 27.06
C LEU A 138 0.00 -1.95 25.66
N PRO A 139 -1.03 -1.83 24.80
CA PRO A 139 -0.94 -1.06 23.57
C PRO A 139 -0.52 0.37 23.87
N ASP A 140 0.66 0.75 23.38
CA ASP A 140 1.30 2.04 23.65
C ASP A 140 1.66 2.69 22.32
N LYS A 141 0.80 3.59 21.87
CA LYS A 141 0.93 4.27 20.58
C LYS A 141 2.26 5.02 20.44
N GLU A 142 2.77 5.61 21.52
CA GLU A 142 4.04 6.34 21.51
C GLU A 142 5.25 5.39 21.43
N ARG A 143 5.12 4.16 21.93
CA ARG A 143 6.14 3.11 21.79
C ARG A 143 6.15 2.53 20.38
N ASP A 144 4.98 2.21 19.84
CA ASP A 144 4.85 1.71 18.47
C ASP A 144 5.34 2.74 17.45
N GLU A 145 5.08 4.03 17.69
CA GLU A 145 5.61 5.11 16.85
C GLU A 145 7.13 5.25 16.95
N ARG A 146 7.72 5.04 18.13
CA ARG A 146 9.18 5.02 18.29
C ARG A 146 9.81 3.82 17.59
N GLU A 147 9.25 2.62 17.75
CA GLU A 147 9.73 1.42 17.06
C GLU A 147 9.61 1.57 15.53
N LYS A 148 8.54 2.19 15.04
CA LYS A 148 8.39 2.52 13.61
C LYS A 148 9.48 3.47 13.13
N LYS A 149 9.74 4.57 13.86
CA LYS A 149 10.82 5.51 13.54
C LYS A 149 12.18 4.82 13.55
N GLU A 150 12.44 3.97 14.53
CA GLU A 150 13.68 3.19 14.60
C GLU A 150 13.83 2.25 13.40
N LYS A 151 12.75 1.56 12.98
CA LYS A 151 12.72 0.74 11.77
C LYS A 151 12.96 1.55 10.50
N GLU A 152 12.35 2.74 10.40
CA GLU A 152 12.56 3.66 9.28
C GLU A 152 14.01 4.12 9.20
N ILE A 153 14.61 4.54 10.31
CA ILE A 153 16.02 4.93 10.40
C ILE A 153 16.93 3.76 10.01
N LEU A 154 16.65 2.55 10.49
CA LEU A 154 17.46 1.38 10.17
C LEU A 154 17.36 1.02 8.68
N LYS A 155 16.16 1.15 8.09
CA LYS A 155 15.94 0.94 6.66
C LYS A 155 16.69 1.97 5.81
N GLU A 156 16.67 3.24 6.21
CA GLU A 156 17.42 4.30 5.54
C GLU A 156 18.93 4.06 5.62
N LYS A 157 19.45 3.73 6.79
CA LYS A 157 20.87 3.36 6.97
C LYS A 157 21.25 2.19 6.08
N TRP A 158 20.45 1.13 6.10
CA TRP A 158 20.69 -0.04 5.25
C TRP A 158 20.70 0.31 3.76
N LEU A 159 19.75 1.14 3.31
CA LEU A 159 19.68 1.56 1.92
C LEU A 159 20.86 2.47 1.52
N ALA A 160 21.31 3.33 2.44
CA ALA A 160 22.49 4.17 2.24
C ALA A 160 23.77 3.33 2.16
N GLU A 161 23.96 2.36 3.05
CA GLU A 161 25.08 1.41 3.00
C GLU A 161 25.08 0.60 1.70
N GLN A 162 23.91 0.15 1.26
CA GLN A 162 23.72 -0.53 -0.02
C GLN A 162 24.11 0.34 -1.22
N GLN A 163 23.73 1.62 -1.21
CA GLN A 163 24.12 2.57 -2.25
C GLN A 163 25.62 2.83 -2.24
N LEU A 164 26.22 2.99 -1.06
CA LEU A 164 27.66 3.16 -0.93
C LEU A 164 28.42 1.97 -1.53
N LEU A 165 28.02 0.74 -1.20
CA LEU A 165 28.65 -0.46 -1.75
C LEU A 165 28.43 -0.61 -3.26
N LYS A 166 27.29 -0.12 -3.79
CA LYS A 166 27.04 -0.06 -5.23
C LYS A 166 27.88 1.01 -5.93
N ASP A 167 28.14 2.13 -5.28
CA ASP A 167 28.90 3.26 -5.83
C ASP A 167 30.42 3.06 -5.79
N GLU A 168 30.91 2.08 -5.03
CA GLU A 168 32.32 1.69 -5.03
C GLU A 168 32.81 1.40 -6.46
N LYS A 169 33.90 2.06 -6.86
CA LYS A 169 34.51 1.92 -8.18
C LYS A 169 35.38 0.67 -8.22
N ILE A 170 35.33 -0.02 -9.35
CA ILE A 170 36.08 -1.22 -9.68
C ILE A 170 36.78 -1.00 -11.02
N LEU A 171 38.03 -1.43 -11.09
CA LEU A 171 38.77 -1.59 -12.34
C LEU A 171 38.55 -3.01 -12.88
N VAL A 172 37.80 -3.12 -13.98
CA VAL A 172 37.59 -4.40 -14.66
C VAL A 172 38.53 -4.48 -15.85
N THR A 173 39.44 -5.45 -15.81
CA THR A 173 40.23 -5.82 -16.98
C THR A 173 39.40 -6.74 -17.87
N TYR A 174 39.29 -6.40 -19.15
CA TYR A 174 38.53 -7.19 -20.13
C TYR A 174 39.37 -7.42 -21.37
N SER A 175 38.96 -8.43 -22.15
CA SER A 175 39.50 -8.65 -23.47
C SER A 175 38.39 -8.79 -24.50
N TYR A 176 38.58 -8.12 -25.64
CA TYR A 176 37.72 -8.22 -26.80
C TYR A 176 38.24 -9.33 -27.72
N TRP A 177 37.34 -10.17 -28.21
CA TRP A 177 37.66 -11.33 -29.04
C TRP A 177 37.24 -11.08 -30.49
N ASP A 178 38.22 -10.76 -31.33
CA ASP A 178 38.12 -10.64 -32.80
C ASP A 178 39.10 -11.60 -33.52
N GLY A 179 39.76 -12.48 -32.76
CA GLY A 179 40.88 -13.31 -33.21
C GLY A 179 42.25 -12.77 -32.78
N SER A 180 42.32 -11.54 -32.26
CA SER A 180 43.48 -10.95 -31.59
C SER A 180 43.12 -10.62 -30.14
N GLY A 181 44.07 -10.81 -29.22
CA GLY A 181 43.85 -10.57 -27.80
C GLY A 181 44.04 -9.10 -27.43
N HIS A 182 42.98 -8.30 -27.44
CA HIS A 182 43.07 -6.91 -26.96
C HIS A 182 42.76 -6.87 -25.46
N ARG A 183 43.75 -6.63 -24.60
CA ARG A 183 43.54 -6.45 -23.15
C ARG A 183 43.40 -4.97 -22.83
N LYS A 184 42.28 -4.57 -22.25
CA LYS A 184 42.01 -3.19 -21.83
C LYS A 184 41.42 -3.16 -20.41
N GLN A 185 41.43 -1.98 -19.79
CA GLN A 185 40.86 -1.74 -18.46
C GLN A 185 39.79 -0.66 -18.54
N VAL A 186 38.68 -0.88 -17.83
CA VAL A 186 37.58 0.08 -17.69
C VAL A 186 37.24 0.25 -16.22
N GLU A 187 37.03 1.51 -15.82
CA GLU A 187 36.47 1.85 -14.51
C GLU A 187 34.94 1.80 -14.53
N CYS A 188 34.36 0.98 -13.67
CA CYS A 188 32.91 0.87 -13.46
C CYS A 188 32.56 0.89 -11.98
N LYS A 189 31.31 1.17 -11.64
CA LYS A 189 30.80 1.02 -10.27
C LYS A 189 30.31 -0.41 -10.05
N LYS A 190 30.30 -0.91 -8.80
CA LYS A 190 29.74 -2.26 -8.52
C LYS A 190 28.26 -2.37 -8.91
N GLY A 191 27.52 -1.28 -8.72
CA GLY A 191 26.10 -1.19 -9.06
C GLY A 191 25.81 -0.98 -10.55
N ASP A 192 26.83 -0.78 -11.39
CA ASP A 192 26.61 -0.65 -12.84
C ASP A 192 26.15 -2.01 -13.41
N THR A 193 25.20 -1.95 -14.33
CA THR A 193 24.77 -3.13 -15.09
C THR A 193 25.84 -3.54 -16.10
N ILE A 194 25.83 -4.82 -16.49
CA ILE A 194 26.75 -5.31 -17.52
C ILE A 194 26.53 -4.61 -18.86
N ALA A 195 25.29 -4.21 -19.18
CA ALA A 195 25.01 -3.35 -20.32
C ALA A 195 25.80 -2.04 -20.28
N GLN A 196 25.78 -1.33 -19.15
CA GLN A 196 26.53 -0.08 -18.98
C GLN A 196 28.04 -0.30 -19.05
N PHE A 197 28.54 -1.42 -18.53
CA PHE A 197 29.94 -1.82 -18.68
C PHE A 197 30.32 -2.06 -20.14
N LEU A 198 29.50 -2.79 -20.90
CA LEU A 198 29.73 -3.06 -22.32
C LEU A 198 29.68 -1.77 -23.15
N ASP A 199 28.82 -0.81 -22.80
CA ASP A 199 28.76 0.49 -23.49
C ASP A 199 30.02 1.34 -23.26
N LYS A 200 30.60 1.27 -22.04
CA LYS A 200 31.92 1.86 -21.76
C LYS A 200 33.03 1.17 -22.55
N CYS A 201 33.01 -0.16 -22.66
CA CYS A 201 33.96 -0.93 -23.47
C CYS A 201 33.86 -0.56 -24.96
N ARG A 202 32.62 -0.44 -25.47
CA ARG A 202 32.31 -0.02 -26.84
C ARG A 202 32.91 1.34 -27.17
N THR A 203 32.89 2.27 -26.22
CA THR A 203 33.45 3.62 -26.42
C THR A 203 34.98 3.59 -26.53
N GLN A 204 35.65 2.64 -25.87
CA GLN A 204 37.11 2.49 -25.90
C GLN A 204 37.66 1.76 -27.14
N ILE A 205 36.84 1.00 -27.85
CA ILE A 205 37.26 0.22 -29.03
C ILE A 205 36.54 0.78 -30.26
N HIS A 206 37.32 1.30 -31.20
CA HIS A 206 36.78 1.95 -32.39
C HIS A 206 35.97 0.99 -33.28
N GLU A 207 36.38 -0.28 -33.37
CA GLU A 207 35.79 -1.28 -34.25
C GLU A 207 34.34 -1.65 -33.88
N ILE A 208 34.06 -1.77 -32.58
CA ILE A 208 32.72 -2.12 -32.08
C ILE A 208 31.86 -0.89 -31.81
N ARG A 209 32.35 0.33 -32.09
CA ARG A 209 31.64 1.57 -31.80
C ARG A 209 30.26 1.65 -32.48
N ASN A 210 30.06 0.97 -33.60
CA ASN A 210 28.79 0.97 -34.33
C ASN A 210 27.86 -0.19 -33.93
N VAL A 211 28.31 -1.13 -33.11
CA VAL A 211 27.53 -2.30 -32.69
C VAL A 211 26.66 -1.94 -31.49
N ASN A 212 25.42 -2.44 -31.46
CA ASN A 212 24.55 -2.26 -30.30
C ASN A 212 25.02 -3.12 -29.10
N VAL A 213 24.80 -2.62 -27.88
CA VAL A 213 25.19 -3.29 -26.63
C VAL A 213 24.53 -4.66 -26.49
N ASP A 214 23.28 -4.80 -26.97
CA ASP A 214 22.52 -6.06 -26.92
C ASP A 214 23.13 -7.17 -27.80
N ASN A 215 23.98 -6.81 -28.77
CA ASN A 215 24.65 -7.77 -29.65
C ASN A 215 26.02 -8.20 -29.11
N LEU A 216 26.48 -7.59 -28.01
CA LEU A 216 27.72 -7.95 -27.35
C LEU A 216 27.43 -9.02 -26.29
N LEU A 217 28.37 -9.90 -26.00
CA LEU A 217 28.22 -10.89 -24.94
C LEU A 217 29.36 -10.70 -23.94
N TYR A 218 29.02 -10.68 -22.66
CA TYR A 218 30.02 -10.73 -21.60
C TYR A 218 30.23 -12.18 -21.19
N VAL A 219 31.40 -12.71 -21.56
CA VAL A 219 31.81 -14.06 -21.21
C VAL A 219 32.90 -13.96 -20.16
N LYS A 220 32.69 -14.65 -19.05
CA LYS A 220 33.67 -14.74 -17.96
C LYS A 220 33.87 -16.18 -17.57
N GLU A 221 35.11 -16.65 -17.68
CA GLU A 221 35.43 -18.09 -17.61
C GLU A 221 34.51 -18.86 -18.58
N ASP A 222 33.61 -19.70 -18.04
CA ASP A 222 32.65 -20.49 -18.81
C ASP A 222 31.20 -19.96 -18.69
N LEU A 223 31.00 -18.81 -18.04
CA LEU A 223 29.68 -18.23 -17.81
C LEU A 223 29.45 -17.05 -18.75
N ILE A 224 28.36 -17.15 -19.53
CA ILE A 224 27.80 -16.02 -20.26
C ILE A 224 26.89 -15.28 -19.29
N ILE A 225 27.20 -14.02 -19.02
CA ILE A 225 26.43 -13.23 -18.06
C ILE A 225 25.47 -12.30 -18.82
N PRO A 226 24.16 -12.37 -18.52
CA PRO A 226 23.16 -11.47 -19.11
C PRO A 226 23.35 -9.99 -18.77
N HIS A 227 22.85 -9.12 -19.66
CA HIS A 227 22.97 -7.67 -19.60
C HIS A 227 22.33 -6.98 -18.39
N HIS A 228 21.29 -7.60 -17.81
CA HIS A 228 20.50 -7.01 -16.73
C HIS A 228 21.12 -7.19 -15.34
N TYR A 229 22.12 -8.06 -15.20
CA TYR A 229 22.79 -8.25 -13.92
C TYR A 229 23.80 -7.13 -13.65
N THR A 230 24.01 -6.87 -12.36
CA THR A 230 25.04 -5.93 -11.89
C THR A 230 26.22 -6.68 -11.30
N PHE A 231 27.40 -6.05 -11.26
CA PHE A 231 28.56 -6.66 -10.58
C PHE A 231 28.30 -6.88 -9.09
N TYR A 232 27.52 -6.00 -8.47
CA TYR A 232 27.04 -6.09 -7.09
C TYR A 232 26.36 -7.43 -6.81
N ASP A 233 25.47 -7.89 -7.68
CA ASP A 233 24.72 -9.13 -7.49
C ASP A 233 25.64 -10.36 -7.44
N PHE A 234 26.71 -10.36 -8.24
CA PHE A 234 27.69 -11.45 -8.24
C PHE A 234 28.56 -11.46 -6.98
N ILE A 235 28.90 -10.27 -6.47
CA ILE A 235 29.72 -10.12 -5.26
C ILE A 235 28.93 -10.57 -4.04
N VAL A 236 27.69 -10.11 -3.89
CA VAL A 236 26.85 -10.45 -2.72
C VAL A 236 26.52 -11.93 -2.67
N ASN A 237 26.16 -12.51 -3.82
CA ASN A 237 25.84 -13.94 -3.89
C ASN A 237 27.10 -14.83 -3.83
N LYS A 238 28.31 -14.22 -3.80
CA LYS A 238 29.60 -14.92 -3.82
C LYS A 238 29.61 -16.04 -4.87
N ILE A 239 29.15 -15.71 -6.08
CA ILE A 239 28.99 -16.69 -7.15
C ILE A 239 30.37 -17.28 -7.46
N ARG A 240 30.46 -18.61 -7.37
CA ARG A 240 31.71 -19.35 -7.58
C ARG A 240 31.71 -19.97 -8.97
N GLY A 241 32.75 -19.67 -9.73
CA GLY A 241 33.11 -20.36 -10.97
C GLY A 241 33.94 -21.61 -10.68
N LYS A 242 34.53 -22.16 -11.75
CA LYS A 242 35.38 -23.36 -11.63
C LYS A 242 36.70 -23.07 -10.90
N SER A 243 37.16 -21.82 -10.95
CA SER A 243 38.44 -21.39 -10.37
C SER A 243 38.31 -20.64 -9.03
N GLY A 244 37.11 -20.55 -8.45
CA GLY A 244 36.87 -19.80 -7.20
C GLY A 244 35.81 -18.70 -7.35
N PRO A 245 35.83 -17.66 -6.50
CA PRO A 245 34.88 -16.55 -6.62
C PRO A 245 35.01 -15.92 -8.00
N LEU A 246 33.89 -15.76 -8.70
CA LEU A 246 33.89 -15.26 -10.07
C LEU A 246 34.54 -13.87 -10.08
N PHE A 247 34.15 -12.99 -9.15
CA PHE A 247 34.75 -11.67 -9.00
C PHE A 247 35.42 -11.52 -7.63
N SER A 248 36.75 -11.57 -7.62
CA SER A 248 37.58 -11.21 -6.47
C SER A 248 38.16 -9.82 -6.71
N PHE A 249 37.42 -8.79 -6.29
CA PHE A 249 37.91 -7.40 -6.33
C PHE A 249 38.75 -7.02 -5.10
N ASP A 250 38.92 -7.96 -4.17
CA ASP A 250 39.68 -7.79 -2.92
C ASP A 250 41.18 -8.13 -3.09
N VAL A 251 41.58 -8.59 -4.27
CA VAL A 251 42.99 -8.75 -4.60
C VAL A 251 43.45 -7.41 -5.16
N HIS A 252 44.01 -6.57 -4.28
CA HIS A 252 45.09 -5.70 -4.71
C HIS A 252 46.02 -6.57 -5.56
N ASP A 253 46.27 -6.21 -6.82
CA ASP A 253 47.26 -6.89 -7.65
C ASP A 253 48.50 -7.08 -6.76
N ASP A 254 48.73 -8.32 -6.34
CA ASP A 254 49.71 -8.68 -5.32
C ASP A 254 51.09 -8.62 -6.00
N ILE A 255 51.49 -7.43 -6.46
CA ILE A 255 52.83 -7.14 -6.97
C ILE A 255 53.73 -6.96 -5.74
N ARG A 256 53.91 -8.03 -4.98
CA ARG A 256 54.93 -8.10 -3.94
C ARG A 256 56.28 -8.18 -4.61
N LEU A 257 56.82 -7.02 -4.98
CA LEU A 257 58.27 -6.85 -5.24
C LEU A 257 59.07 -7.02 -3.94
N VAL A 258 58.40 -6.95 -2.78
CA VAL A 258 58.98 -7.20 -1.45
C VAL A 258 57.94 -7.92 -0.60
N ASN A 259 58.34 -9.04 0.01
CA ASN A 259 57.50 -9.82 0.93
C ASN A 259 57.18 -8.99 2.19
N ASP A 260 56.02 -8.33 2.21
CA ASP A 260 55.44 -7.80 3.44
C ASP A 260 54.32 -8.75 3.90
N ALA A 261 54.42 -9.21 5.15
CA ALA A 261 53.62 -10.27 5.76
C ALA A 261 52.62 -9.73 6.81
N SER A 262 52.39 -8.42 6.81
CA SER A 262 51.60 -7.72 7.84
C SER A 262 50.08 -7.73 7.62
N ILE A 263 49.60 -8.21 6.46
CA ILE A 263 48.17 -8.21 6.11
C ILE A 263 47.73 -9.66 5.92
N GLU A 264 46.92 -10.15 6.85
CA GLU A 264 46.35 -11.48 6.80
C GLU A 264 45.33 -11.60 5.66
N LYS A 265 45.44 -12.71 4.94
CA LYS A 265 44.59 -13.11 3.83
C LYS A 265 43.20 -13.49 4.37
N ASN A 266 42.15 -12.82 3.92
CA ASN A 266 40.78 -13.29 4.15
C ASN A 266 40.46 -14.40 3.14
N GLU A 267 40.28 -15.63 3.63
CA GLU A 267 39.70 -16.76 2.86
C GLU A 267 38.18 -16.64 2.65
#